data_AF-A0A061FKU2-F1
#
_entry.id   AF-A0A061FKU2-F1
#
_cell.length_a   1.000
_cell.length_b   1.000
_cell.length_c   1.000
_cell.angle_alpha   90.00
_cell.angle_beta   90.00
_cell.angle_gamma   90.00
#
_symmetry.space_group_name_H-M   'P 1'
#
loop_
_entity.id
_entity.type
_entity.pdbx_description
1 polymer ?
#
loop_
_entity_poly.entity_id
_entity_poly.type
_entity_poly.pdbx_seq_one_letter_code
_entity_poly.pdbx_strand_id
1 'polypeptide(L)'
;MQHGKVIAYASRQLKRHEQNYPIHDLKMAAIVFALKIWRHYLYGETCEIYTDHKSLKYIFQQRDLNLRQRRWMELLKDYDCTILYHPGKANVVADALSRKSMGSLAHISIGRRSLVREIHSLGDIGLKKHKVKMSL
;
A
#
# COMPACT_ATOMS: atom_id res chain seq x y z
N MET A 1 -0.13 6.37 -8.78
CA MET A 1 -1.05 7.29 -9.51
C MET A 1 -0.52 7.49 -10.91
N GLN A 2 -1.38 7.47 -11.92
CA GLN A 2 -0.99 7.72 -13.30
C GLN A 2 -1.73 8.98 -13.76
N HIS A 3 -1.00 9.98 -14.27
CA HIS A 3 -1.59 11.27 -14.65
C HIS A 3 -2.43 11.93 -13.53
N GLY A 4 -1.98 11.83 -12.28
CA GLY A 4 -2.70 12.38 -11.11
C GLY A 4 -3.95 11.60 -10.70
N LYS A 5 -4.27 10.49 -11.37
CA LYS A 5 -5.43 9.64 -11.06
C LYS A 5 -5.03 8.39 -10.29
N VAL A 6 -5.92 7.93 -9.42
CA VAL A 6 -5.75 6.66 -8.70
C VAL A 6 -5.96 5.50 -9.67
N ILE A 7 -5.04 4.54 -9.64
CA ILE A 7 -5.06 3.36 -10.52
C ILE A 7 -5.97 2.28 -9.92
N ALA A 8 -5.86 2.04 -8.61
CA ALA A 8 -6.66 1.07 -7.89
C ALA A 8 -6.68 1.32 -6.38
N TYR A 9 -7.67 0.71 -5.70
CA TYR A 9 -7.79 0.68 -4.25
C TYR A 9 -7.80 -0.78 -3.77
N ALA A 10 -7.27 -1.02 -2.57
CA ALA A 10 -7.32 -2.33 -1.92
C ALA A 10 -7.55 -2.16 -0.42
N SER A 11 -8.35 -3.04 0.16
CA SER A 11 -8.63 -3.11 1.60
C SER A 11 -8.86 -4.57 1.99
N ARG A 12 -8.55 -4.91 3.24
CA ARG A 12 -8.93 -6.21 3.84
C ARG A 12 -9.31 -6.04 5.29
N GLN A 13 -10.08 -6.99 5.81
CA GLN A 13 -10.30 -7.10 7.25
C GLN A 13 -9.04 -7.60 7.96
N LEU A 14 -8.89 -7.14 9.21
CA LEU A 14 -7.87 -7.67 10.11
C LEU A 14 -8.19 -9.12 10.45
N LYS A 15 -7.17 -9.97 10.40
CA LYS A 15 -7.27 -11.34 10.91
C LYS A 15 -7.44 -11.29 12.43
N ARG A 16 -8.06 -12.32 13.02
CA ARG A 16 -8.29 -12.40 14.48
C ARG A 16 -7.04 -12.10 15.32
N HIS A 17 -5.88 -12.59 14.91
CA HIS A 17 -4.63 -12.33 15.62
C HIS A 17 -4.08 -10.91 15.39
N GLU A 18 -4.37 -10.28 14.25
CA GLU A 18 -3.96 -8.90 13.95
C GLU A 18 -4.76 -7.89 14.75
N GLN A 19 -5.99 -8.22 15.16
CA GLN A 19 -6.84 -7.34 16.00
C GLN A 19 -6.19 -6.97 17.33
N ASN A 20 -5.29 -7.81 17.84
CA ASN A 20 -4.57 -7.58 19.09
C ASN A 20 -3.25 -6.80 18.87
N TYR A 21 -2.95 -6.37 17.66
CA TYR A 21 -1.71 -5.67 17.37
C TYR A 21 -1.80 -4.22 17.82
N PRO A 22 -0.68 -3.63 18.31
CA PRO A 22 -0.59 -2.19 18.47
C PRO A 22 -0.88 -1.47 17.16
N ILE A 23 -1.43 -0.25 17.23
CA ILE A 23 -1.78 0.57 16.06
C ILE A 23 -0.60 0.72 15.10
N HIS A 24 0.61 0.88 15.64
CA HIS A 24 1.85 0.93 14.86
C HIS A 24 2.03 -0.30 13.95
N ASP A 25 1.87 -1.48 14.52
CA ASP A 25 2.00 -2.76 13.81
C ASP A 25 0.86 -2.95 12.82
N LEU A 26 -0.35 -2.46 13.11
CA LEU A 26 -1.48 -2.47 12.16
C LEU A 26 -1.18 -1.60 10.93
N LYS A 27 -0.66 -0.40 11.14
CA LYS A 27 -0.30 0.52 10.05
C LYS A 27 0.86 -0.05 9.23
N MET A 28 1.85 -0.68 9.87
CA MET A 28 2.92 -1.39 9.16
C MET A 28 2.39 -2.62 8.39
N ALA A 29 1.45 -3.38 8.95
CA ALA A 29 0.81 -4.50 8.28
C ALA A 29 0.04 -4.07 7.03
N ALA A 30 -0.55 -2.87 7.04
CA ALA A 30 -1.22 -2.29 5.87
C ALA A 30 -0.22 -2.01 4.72
N ILE A 31 0.97 -1.49 5.04
CA ILE A 31 2.06 -1.30 4.06
C ILE A 31 2.46 -2.65 3.46
N VAL A 32 2.76 -3.63 4.31
CA VAL A 32 3.18 -4.97 3.87
C VAL A 32 2.10 -5.64 3.01
N PHE A 33 0.84 -5.48 3.38
CA PHE A 33 -0.29 -6.01 2.62
C PHE A 33 -0.36 -5.39 1.23
N ALA A 34 -0.23 -4.07 1.13
CA ALA A 34 -0.30 -3.38 -0.14
C ALA A 34 0.88 -3.73 -1.06
N LEU A 35 2.11 -3.81 -0.52
CA LEU A 35 3.29 -4.27 -1.26
C LEU A 35 3.11 -5.69 -1.81
N LYS A 36 2.50 -6.60 -1.03
CA LYS A 36 2.21 -7.97 -1.48
C LYS A 36 1.20 -8.04 -2.61
N ILE A 37 0.11 -7.26 -2.54
CA ILE A 37 -0.92 -7.25 -3.59
C ILE A 37 -0.37 -6.67 -4.89
N TRP A 38 0.40 -5.60 -4.79
CA TRP A 38 0.86 -4.84 -5.95
C TRP A 38 2.28 -5.22 -6.37
N ARG A 39 2.80 -6.37 -5.92
CA ARG A 39 4.17 -6.82 -6.18
C ARG A 39 4.52 -6.76 -7.67
N HIS A 40 3.63 -7.24 -8.54
CA HIS A 40 3.84 -7.26 -9.99
C HIS A 40 3.90 -5.87 -10.64
N TYR A 41 3.47 -4.81 -9.96
CA TYR A 41 3.60 -3.42 -10.43
C TYR A 41 4.72 -2.63 -9.73
N LEU A 42 5.07 -3.01 -8.50
CA LEU A 42 6.01 -2.28 -7.67
C LEU A 42 7.43 -2.84 -7.71
N TYR A 43 7.60 -4.10 -8.11
CA TYR A 43 8.91 -4.74 -8.13
C TYR A 43 9.79 -4.14 -9.24
N GLY A 44 10.98 -3.68 -8.87
CA GLY A 44 11.92 -3.01 -9.79
C GLY A 44 11.63 -1.53 -10.07
N GLU A 45 10.52 -0.99 -9.55
CA GLU A 45 10.13 0.42 -9.73
C GLU A 45 10.28 1.20 -8.41
N THR A 46 10.61 2.49 -8.54
CA THR A 46 10.66 3.39 -7.38
C THR A 46 9.25 3.77 -6.95
N CYS A 47 8.89 3.54 -5.69
CA CYS A 47 7.55 3.88 -5.20
C CYS A 47 7.57 4.79 -3.97
N GLU A 48 6.52 5.60 -3.85
CA GLU A 48 6.26 6.45 -2.69
C GLU A 48 5.02 5.97 -1.95
N ILE A 49 5.20 5.67 -0.67
CA ILE A 49 4.14 5.21 0.21
C ILE A 49 3.77 6.35 1.14
N TYR A 50 2.54 6.85 1.02
CA TYR A 50 1.99 7.90 1.85
C TYR A 50 1.19 7.27 2.99
N THR A 51 1.47 7.70 4.21
CA THR A 51 0.78 7.23 5.41
C THR A 51 0.43 8.38 6.33
N ASP A 52 -0.72 8.28 6.98
CA ASP A 52 -1.14 9.16 8.06
C ASP A 52 -0.44 8.90 9.41
N HIS A 53 0.46 7.91 9.47
CA HIS A 53 1.14 7.52 10.68
C HIS A 53 2.60 8.02 10.72
N LYS A 54 2.83 9.12 11.44
CA LYS A 54 4.11 9.85 11.44
C LYS A 54 5.34 8.99 11.81
N SER A 55 5.20 8.01 12.71
CA SER A 55 6.34 7.17 13.10
C SER A 55 6.84 6.25 11.97
N LEU A 56 5.97 5.84 11.05
CA LEU A 56 6.34 4.92 9.96
C LEU A 56 7.28 5.55 8.95
N LYS A 57 7.36 6.88 8.91
CA LYS A 57 8.38 7.62 8.16
C LYS A 57 9.81 7.16 8.52
N TYR A 58 10.02 6.78 9.78
CA TYR A 58 11.34 6.44 10.31
C TYR A 58 11.56 4.93 10.48
N ILE A 59 10.69 4.09 9.91
CA ILE A 59 10.73 2.63 10.13
C ILE A 59 12.06 2.00 9.67
N PHE A 60 12.69 2.54 8.62
CA PHE A 60 13.99 2.09 8.13
C PHE A 60 15.17 2.47 9.04
N GLN A 61 14.98 3.46 9.92
CA GLN A 61 16.02 3.96 10.84
C GLN A 61 15.86 3.41 12.26
N GLN A 62 14.72 2.77 12.55
CA GLN A 62 14.40 2.26 13.88
C GLN A 62 15.31 1.07 14.22
N ARG A 63 16.05 1.19 15.33
CA ARG A 63 17.02 0.17 15.78
C ARG A 63 16.33 -1.03 16.43
N ASP A 64 15.33 -0.76 17.27
CA ASP A 64 14.64 -1.79 18.04
C ASP A 64 13.34 -2.19 17.34
N LEU A 65 13.45 -3.29 16.59
CA LEU A 65 12.33 -3.93 15.93
C LEU A 65 12.02 -5.28 16.57
N ASN A 66 10.74 -5.53 16.82
CA ASN A 66 10.27 -6.84 17.25
C ASN A 66 10.42 -7.89 16.13
N LEU A 67 10.34 -9.18 16.46
CA LEU A 67 10.58 -10.26 15.49
C LEU A 67 9.64 -10.20 14.26
N ARG A 68 8.40 -9.73 14.46
CA ARG A 68 7.40 -9.55 13.39
C ARG A 68 7.79 -8.40 12.46
N GLN A 69 8.13 -7.24 13.02
CA GLN A 69 8.57 -6.07 12.29
C GLN A 69 9.85 -6.37 11.51
N ARG A 70 10.80 -7.15 12.06
CA ARG A 70 12.01 -7.59 11.33
C ARG A 70 11.67 -8.36 10.06
N ARG A 71 10.77 -9.35 10.14
CA ARG A 71 10.30 -10.11 8.95
C ARG A 71 9.61 -9.22 7.92
N TRP A 72 8.88 -8.20 8.38
CA TRP A 72 8.27 -7.23 7.48
C TRP A 72 9.32 -6.29 6.87
N MET A 73 10.35 -5.90 7.62
CA MET A 73 11.45 -5.09 7.12
C MET A 73 12.28 -5.80 6.06
N GLU A 74 12.49 -7.11 6.19
CA GLU A 74 13.10 -7.92 5.12
C GLU A 74 12.32 -7.78 3.81
N LEU A 75 10.98 -7.90 3.87
CA LEU A 75 10.13 -7.67 2.71
C LEU A 75 10.20 -6.24 2.19
N LEU A 76 10.21 -5.23 3.07
CA LEU A 76 10.29 -3.83 2.63
C LEU A 76 11.62 -3.52 1.91
N LYS A 77 12.72 -4.16 2.31
CA LYS A 77 14.03 -3.98 1.69
C LYS A 77 14.10 -4.52 0.25
N ASP A 78 13.19 -5.42 -0.13
CA ASP A 78 13.09 -5.91 -1.51
C ASP A 78 12.50 -4.86 -2.48
N TYR A 79 11.95 -3.75 -1.97
CA TYR A 79 11.33 -2.69 -2.77
C TYR A 79 12.13 -1.39 -2.65
N ASP A 80 12.33 -0.71 -3.77
CA ASP A 80 12.82 0.68 -3.78
C ASP A 80 11.67 1.63 -3.42
N CYS A 81 11.41 1.75 -2.12
CA CYS A 81 10.27 2.50 -1.60
C CYS A 81 10.65 3.57 -0.58
N THR A 82 9.99 4.72 -0.67
CA THR A 82 10.12 5.82 0.29
C THR A 82 8.81 6.04 1.03
N ILE A 83 8.84 6.03 2.37
CA ILE A 83 7.66 6.24 3.19
C ILE A 83 7.57 7.73 3.59
N LEU A 84 6.48 8.36 3.19
CA LEU A 84 6.19 9.77 3.39
C LEU A 84 4.99 9.94 4.30
N TYR A 85 5.10 10.86 5.26
CA TYR A 85 3.97 11.24 6.08
C TYR A 85 3.03 12.18 5.32
N HIS A 86 1.73 11.89 5.35
CA HIS A 86 0.68 12.76 4.83
C HIS A 86 -0.42 12.96 5.87
N PRO A 87 -0.83 14.19 6.19
CA PRO A 87 -1.85 14.42 7.20
C PRO A 87 -3.16 13.68 6.88
N GLY A 88 -3.80 13.07 7.88
CA GLY A 88 -5.00 12.24 7.71
C GLY A 88 -6.16 12.94 6.99
N LYS A 89 -6.25 14.28 7.03
CA LYS A 89 -7.24 15.07 6.28
C LYS A 89 -7.17 14.86 4.76
N ALA A 90 -6.03 14.40 4.24
CA ALA A 90 -5.86 14.09 2.83
C ALA A 90 -5.84 12.57 2.53
N ASN A 91 -5.98 11.73 3.57
CA ASN A 91 -6.08 10.27 3.46
C ASN A 91 -7.54 9.78 3.49
N VAL A 92 -8.50 10.64 3.11
CA VAL A 92 -9.95 10.42 3.27
C VAL A 92 -10.41 9.11 2.64
N VAL A 93 -9.86 8.74 1.48
CA VAL A 93 -10.28 7.54 0.77
C VAL A 93 -9.82 6.26 1.48
N ALA A 94 -8.55 6.21 1.91
CA ALA A 94 -8.05 5.05 2.66
C ALA A 94 -8.76 4.91 4.01
N ASP A 95 -9.00 6.05 4.66
CA ASP A 95 -9.70 6.12 5.94
C ASP A 95 -11.17 5.64 5.82
N ALA A 96 -11.89 6.04 4.75
CA ALA A 96 -13.22 5.54 4.43
C ALA A 96 -13.23 4.02 4.15
N LEU A 97 -12.22 3.49 3.46
CA LEU A 97 -12.09 2.06 3.18
C LEU A 97 -11.77 1.24 4.43
N SER A 98 -10.97 1.79 5.36
CA SER A 98 -10.59 1.10 6.59
C SER A 98 -11.74 0.96 7.59
N ARG A 99 -12.70 1.89 7.58
CA ARG A 99 -13.83 1.92 8.52
C ARG A 99 -15.03 1.05 8.13
N LYS A 100 -15.15 0.61 6.88
CA LYS A 100 -16.34 -0.14 6.44
C LYS A 100 -16.23 -1.63 6.79
N SER A 101 -17.19 -2.15 7.55
CA SER A 101 -17.37 -3.60 7.70
C SER A 101 -17.87 -4.19 6.37
N MET A 102 -17.34 -5.35 5.97
CA MET A 102 -17.66 -5.96 4.66
C MET A 102 -19.11 -6.44 4.51
N GLY A 103 -19.94 -6.34 5.55
CA GLY A 103 -21.38 -6.58 5.45
C GLY A 103 -22.09 -5.69 4.44
N SER A 104 -21.48 -4.55 4.06
CA SER A 104 -22.04 -3.58 3.09
C SER A 104 -21.40 -3.65 1.69
N LEU A 105 -20.35 -4.47 1.48
CA LEU A 105 -19.49 -4.42 0.28
C LEU A 105 -19.63 -5.63 -0.68
N ALA A 106 -20.58 -6.54 -0.43
CA ALA A 106 -20.85 -7.69 -1.31
C ALA A 106 -21.27 -7.31 -2.75
N HIS A 107 -21.43 -6.02 -3.07
CA HIS A 107 -21.97 -5.55 -4.35
C HIS A 107 -20.98 -4.82 -5.28
N ILE A 108 -19.67 -4.81 -5.00
CA ILE A 108 -18.68 -4.28 -5.98
C ILE A 108 -17.87 -5.42 -6.60
N SER A 109 -18.63 -6.20 -7.37
CA SER A 109 -18.30 -6.94 -8.58
C SER A 109 -16.82 -7.09 -8.99
N ILE A 110 -16.41 -8.35 -8.95
CA ILE A 110 -15.71 -9.09 -10.01
C ILE A 110 -15.86 -8.39 -11.37
N GLY A 111 -14.78 -7.81 -11.90
CA GLY A 111 -14.78 -7.29 -13.27
C GLY A 111 -13.71 -6.26 -13.55
N ARG A 112 -12.45 -6.69 -13.75
CA ARG A 112 -11.47 -5.89 -14.51
C ARG A 112 -10.28 -6.72 -15.01
N ARG A 113 -10.56 -7.63 -15.94
CA ARG A 113 -9.53 -8.22 -16.84
C ARG A 113 -9.06 -7.23 -17.93
N SER A 114 -9.74 -6.10 -18.10
CA SER A 114 -9.40 -5.09 -19.13
C SER A 114 -8.20 -4.22 -18.77
N LEU A 115 -7.99 -3.88 -17.50
CA LEU A 115 -6.87 -3.02 -17.07
C LEU A 115 -5.50 -3.68 -17.31
N VAL A 116 -5.42 -5.01 -17.26
CA VAL A 116 -4.18 -5.75 -17.52
C VAL A 116 -3.73 -5.58 -18.98
N ARG A 117 -4.66 -5.50 -19.93
CA ARG A 117 -4.34 -5.33 -21.35
C ARG A 117 -3.91 -3.90 -21.69
N GLU A 118 -4.53 -2.92 -21.04
CA GLU A 118 -4.26 -1.49 -21.26
C GLU A 118 -2.88 -1.07 -20.70
N ILE A 119 -2.45 -1.71 -19.61
CA ILE A 119 -1.09 -1.53 -19.06
C ILE A 119 -0.03 -2.16 -19.97
N HIS A 120 -0.32 -3.32 -20.59
CA HIS A 120 0.58 -3.94 -21.57
C HIS A 120 0.75 -3.09 -22.84
N SER A 121 -0.31 -2.42 -23.32
CA SER A 121 -0.20 -1.52 -24.48
C SER A 121 0.55 -0.21 -24.20
N LEU A 122 0.72 0.17 -22.94
CA LEU A 122 1.43 1.38 -22.53
C LEU A 122 2.93 1.12 -22.24
N GLY A 123 3.37 -0.14 -22.27
CA GLY A 123 4.78 -0.51 -22.11
C GLY A 123 5.66 -0.15 -23.31
N ASP A 124 5.08 0.11 -24.48
CA ASP A 124 5.82 0.40 -25.73
C ASP A 124 6.14 1.89 -25.95
N ILE A 125 5.73 2.78 -25.04
CA ILE A 125 6.00 4.23 -25.17
C ILE A 125 6.85 4.70 -24.00
N GLY A 126 8.18 4.56 -24.16
CA GLY A 126 9.18 5.45 -23.56
C GLY A 126 9.23 5.48 -22.03
N LEU A 127 10.00 4.55 -21.46
CA LEU A 127 10.48 4.53 -20.07
C LEU A 127 11.01 5.90 -19.60
N LYS A 128 10.17 6.63 -18.86
CA LYS A 128 10.61 7.57 -17.81
C LYS A 128 10.16 7.00 -16.47
N LYS A 129 11.13 6.64 -15.62
CA LYS A 129 11.01 6.15 -14.22
C LYS A 129 9.61 6.36 -13.62
N HIS A 130 8.82 5.30 -13.52
CA HIS A 130 7.41 5.39 -13.12
C HIS A 130 7.32 5.43 -11.59
N LYS A 131 7.08 6.63 -11.05
CA LYS A 131 6.91 6.85 -9.61
C LYS A 131 5.53 6.37 -9.15
N VAL A 132 5.46 5.19 -8.52
CA VAL A 132 4.18 4.65 -8.05
C VAL A 132 3.81 5.22 -6.68
N LYS A 133 2.79 6.08 -6.65
CA LYS A 133 2.23 6.66 -5.42
C LYS A 133 1.10 5.80 -4.83
N MET A 134 1.27 5.38 -3.56
CA MET A 134 0.33 4.57 -2.76
C MET A 134 -0.08 5.32 -1.49
N SER A 135 -1.35 5.27 -1.07
CA SER A 135 -1.85 5.95 0.15
C SER A 135 -2.52 4.93 1.07
N LEU A 136 -2.16 4.92 2.36
CA LEU A 136 -2.60 3.98 3.39
C LEU A 136 -3.07 4.67 4.65
#